data_AF-A0A847BS07-F1
#
_entry.id   AF-A0A847BS07-F1
#
_cell.length_a   1.000
_cell.length_b   1.000
_cell.length_c   1.000
_cell.angle_alpha   90.00
_cell.angle_beta   90.00
_cell.angle_gamma   90.00
#
_symmetry.space_group_name_H-M   'P 1'
#
loop_
_entity.id
_entity.type
_entity.pdbx_description
1 polymer ?
#
loop_
_entity_poly.entity_id
_entity_poly.type
_entity_poly.pdbx_seq_one_letter_code
_entity_poly.pdbx_strand_id
1 'polypeptide(L)'
;ISVAPEPLAKRTVEGDLGVFINRHLVFEEMAPKMRSQLDQAVVSALDTLTEKPQTKLEWELLEALTETCLAVALERHAGRIFESYSPQGRVKVVKGKDLTQVSTIILTGGALANLRQPEQILRRVLAAAAKDKLYPGADVRVIIDQDYIMASLGVMASRYPAAALKIFKDSADLNSA
;
A
#
# COMPACT_ATOMS: atom_id res chain seq x y z
N ILE A 1 24.08 -13.19 4.85
CA ILE A 1 23.87 -14.33 3.91
C ILE A 1 22.39 -14.33 3.56
N SER A 2 22.01 -14.21 2.28
CA SER A 2 20.62 -14.34 1.86
C SER A 2 20.27 -15.83 1.74
N VAL A 3 19.18 -16.28 2.35
CA VAL A 3 18.80 -17.72 2.40
C VAL A 3 18.03 -18.15 1.13
N ALA A 4 17.68 -17.20 0.27
CA ALA A 4 17.13 -17.41 -1.06
C ALA A 4 17.74 -16.37 -2.03
N PRO A 5 17.92 -16.67 -3.33
CA PRO A 5 18.36 -15.67 -4.28
C PRO A 5 17.37 -14.50 -4.28
N GLU A 6 17.90 -13.30 -4.10
CA GLU A 6 17.07 -12.11 -4.17
C GLU A 6 16.42 -12.02 -5.56
N PRO A 7 15.11 -11.76 -5.67
CA PRO A 7 14.49 -11.56 -6.97
C PRO A 7 15.16 -10.40 -7.72
N LEU A 8 15.65 -10.66 -8.94
CA LEU A 8 16.19 -9.63 -9.85
C LEU A 8 15.18 -8.49 -10.07
N ALA A 9 13.88 -8.82 -10.11
CA ALA A 9 12.81 -7.84 -10.21
C ALA A 9 12.51 -7.20 -8.84
N LYS A 10 12.89 -5.94 -8.70
CA LYS A 10 12.51 -5.08 -7.56
C LYS A 10 11.06 -4.58 -7.65
N ARG A 11 10.39 -4.78 -8.79
CA ARG A 11 8.95 -4.51 -8.95
C ARG A 11 8.12 -5.53 -8.18
N THR A 12 7.03 -5.07 -7.58
CA THR A 12 6.04 -5.91 -6.92
C THR A 12 4.65 -5.28 -7.07
N VAL A 13 3.59 -6.07 -6.95
CA VAL A 13 2.20 -5.61 -7.06
C VAL A 13 1.33 -6.42 -6.11
N GLU A 14 0.51 -5.73 -5.32
CA GLU A 14 -0.50 -6.34 -4.45
C GLU A 14 -1.82 -6.40 -5.24
N GLY A 15 -2.60 -7.46 -5.01
CA GLY A 15 -3.97 -7.53 -5.51
C GLY A 15 -4.92 -6.63 -4.72
N ASP A 16 -6.20 -6.61 -5.10
CA ASP A 16 -7.21 -5.93 -4.29
C ASP A 16 -7.43 -6.69 -2.97
N LEU A 17 -7.20 -6.02 -1.85
CA LEU A 17 -7.46 -6.54 -0.50
C LEU A 17 -8.94 -6.40 -0.12
N GLY A 18 -9.68 -5.49 -0.78
CA GLY A 18 -11.13 -5.34 -0.64
C GLY A 18 -11.54 -4.49 0.57
N VAL A 19 -11.43 -3.17 0.45
CA VAL A 19 -11.84 -2.22 1.52
C VAL A 19 -13.35 -2.09 1.65
N PHE A 20 -14.12 -2.38 0.60
CA PHE A 20 -15.58 -2.28 0.62
C PHE A 20 -16.24 -3.64 0.80
N ILE A 21 -15.94 -4.62 -0.05
CA ILE A 21 -16.58 -5.94 0.02
C ILE A 21 -16.06 -6.75 1.22
N ASN A 22 -14.74 -6.76 1.46
CA ASN A 22 -14.10 -7.56 2.51
C ASN A 22 -13.78 -6.74 3.78
N ARG A 23 -14.45 -5.60 3.98
CA ARG A 23 -14.17 -4.64 5.05
C ARG A 23 -14.11 -5.24 6.46
N HIS A 24 -14.94 -6.23 6.76
CA HIS A 24 -14.91 -6.93 8.05
C HIS A 24 -13.62 -7.73 8.25
N LEU A 25 -13.15 -8.42 7.21
CA LEU A 25 -11.87 -9.15 7.25
C LEU A 25 -10.71 -8.17 7.38
N VAL A 26 -10.74 -7.06 6.64
CA VAL A 26 -9.73 -6.00 6.79
C VAL A 26 -9.73 -5.41 8.20
N PHE A 27 -10.90 -5.20 8.79
CA PHE A 27 -11.03 -4.73 10.16
C PHE A 27 -10.52 -5.75 11.20
N GLU A 28 -10.67 -7.05 10.94
CA GLU A 28 -10.10 -8.10 11.77
C GLU A 28 -8.58 -8.17 11.71
N GLU A 29 -8.01 -7.95 10.53
CA GLU A 29 -6.55 -7.87 10.30
C GLU A 29 -5.93 -6.55 10.80
N MET A 30 -6.76 -5.56 11.16
CA MET A 30 -6.29 -4.29 11.69
C MET A 30 -5.47 -4.49 12.97
N ALA A 31 -4.31 -3.83 13.04
CA ALA A 31 -3.44 -3.90 14.20
C ALA A 31 -4.21 -3.56 15.50
N PRO A 32 -4.09 -4.35 16.59
CA PRO A 32 -4.92 -4.18 17.79
C PRO A 32 -4.88 -2.77 18.37
N LYS A 33 -3.71 -2.11 18.31
CA LYS A 33 -3.54 -0.72 18.75
C LYS A 33 -4.41 0.24 17.94
N MET A 34 -4.38 0.16 16.60
CA MET A 34 -5.19 1.00 15.73
C MET A 34 -6.68 0.75 15.96
N ARG A 35 -7.07 -0.53 16.03
CA ARG A 35 -8.46 -0.93 16.28
C ARG A 35 -8.99 -0.38 17.61
N SER A 36 -8.18 -0.37 18.66
CA SER A 36 -8.54 0.18 19.97
C SER A 36 -8.67 1.71 20.01
N GLN A 37 -8.12 2.42 19.02
CA GLN A 37 -8.19 3.87 18.91
C GLN A 37 -9.43 4.36 18.15
N LEU A 38 -10.17 3.45 17.50
CA LEU A 38 -11.38 3.79 16.79
C LEU A 38 -12.56 3.88 17.76
N ASP A 39 -13.31 4.98 17.67
CA ASP A 39 -14.56 5.14 18.41
C ASP A 39 -15.59 4.10 17.96
N GLN A 40 -16.43 3.64 18.88
CA GLN A 40 -17.50 2.67 18.56
C GLN A 40 -18.47 3.18 17.49
N ALA A 41 -18.67 4.50 17.42
CA ALA A 41 -19.45 5.12 16.35
C ALA A 41 -18.82 4.94 14.97
N VAL A 42 -17.49 4.99 14.86
CA VAL A 42 -16.77 4.72 13.60
C VAL A 42 -16.90 3.25 13.22
N VAL A 43 -16.73 2.35 14.20
CA VAL A 43 -16.87 0.90 14.01
C VAL A 43 -18.29 0.53 13.54
N SER A 44 -19.32 1.21 14.04
CA SER A 44 -20.71 0.97 13.59
C SER A 44 -20.97 1.28 12.12
N ALA A 45 -20.11 2.07 11.48
CA ALA A 45 -20.19 2.35 10.04
C ALA A 45 -19.66 1.20 9.18
N LEU A 46 -19.12 0.12 9.78
CA LEU A 46 -18.64 -1.05 9.03
C LEU A 46 -19.71 -1.61 8.11
N ASP A 47 -20.95 -1.77 8.57
CA ASP A 47 -21.98 -2.39 7.74
C ASP A 47 -22.50 -1.48 6.62
N THR A 48 -22.36 -0.17 6.76
CA THR A 48 -22.92 0.83 5.85
C THR A 48 -21.90 1.49 4.93
N LEU A 49 -20.60 1.25 5.15
CA LEU A 49 -19.54 1.87 4.35
C LEU A 49 -19.67 1.47 2.87
N THR A 50 -19.70 2.49 2.02
CA THR A 50 -19.72 2.35 0.55
C THR A 50 -18.53 3.07 -0.07
N GLU A 51 -18.36 2.90 -1.39
CA GLU A 51 -17.34 3.61 -2.19
C GLU A 51 -17.50 5.13 -2.17
N LYS A 52 -18.64 5.65 -1.72
CA LYS A 52 -18.91 7.08 -1.60
C LYS A 52 -19.22 7.47 -0.15
N PRO A 53 -18.21 7.54 0.73
CA PRO A 53 -18.42 7.97 2.11
C PRO A 53 -19.09 9.34 2.18
N GLN A 54 -20.16 9.45 2.96
CA GLN A 54 -20.96 10.67 3.13
C GLN A 54 -20.71 11.31 4.49
N THR A 55 -20.45 10.51 5.52
CA THR A 55 -20.30 10.98 6.89
C THR A 55 -18.83 11.02 7.33
N LYS A 56 -18.53 11.86 8.33
CA LYS A 56 -17.20 11.90 8.94
C LYS A 56 -16.75 10.52 9.44
N LEU A 57 -17.66 9.75 10.04
CA LEU A 57 -17.40 8.41 10.57
C LEU A 57 -17.02 7.43 9.45
N GLU A 58 -17.70 7.48 8.30
CA GLU A 58 -17.37 6.63 7.14
C GLU A 58 -16.01 7.01 6.54
N TRP A 59 -15.68 8.30 6.47
CA TRP A 59 -14.35 8.75 6.03
C TRP A 59 -13.24 8.26 6.97
N GLU A 60 -13.46 8.38 8.28
CA GLU A 60 -12.51 7.91 9.29
C GLU A 60 -12.31 6.39 9.23
N LEU A 61 -13.40 5.64 9.06
CA LEU A 61 -13.35 4.20 8.86
C LEU A 61 -12.62 3.83 7.56
N LEU A 62 -12.91 4.51 6.44
CA LEU A 62 -12.25 4.27 5.16
C LEU A 62 -10.74 4.51 5.26
N GLU A 63 -10.31 5.58 5.93
CA GLU A 63 -8.90 5.86 6.18
C GLU A 63 -8.23 4.75 6.98
N ALA A 64 -8.86 4.28 8.07
CA ALA A 64 -8.30 3.23 8.92
C ALA A 64 -8.19 1.87 8.21
N LEU A 65 -9.22 1.49 7.44
CA LEU A 65 -9.20 0.27 6.64
C LEU A 65 -8.15 0.34 5.53
N THR A 66 -8.02 1.50 4.86
CA THR A 66 -7.03 1.68 3.80
C THR A 66 -5.61 1.67 4.37
N GLU A 67 -5.37 2.29 5.52
CA GLU A 67 -4.09 2.23 6.22
C GLU A 67 -3.70 0.78 6.56
N THR A 68 -4.67 -0.02 7.01
CA THR A 68 -4.49 -1.44 7.27
C THR A 68 -4.12 -2.20 6.00
N CYS A 69 -4.85 -1.99 4.89
CA CYS A 69 -4.54 -2.61 3.61
C CYS A 69 -3.13 -2.26 3.10
N LEU A 70 -2.72 -0.99 3.20
CA LEU A 70 -1.37 -0.57 2.80
C LEU A 70 -0.29 -1.23 3.66
N ALA A 71 -0.50 -1.33 4.97
CA ALA A 71 0.43 -2.01 5.87
C ALA A 71 0.55 -3.51 5.52
N VAL A 72 -0.58 -4.19 5.31
CA VAL A 72 -0.61 -5.61 4.93
C VAL A 72 0.07 -5.84 3.58
N ALA A 73 -0.18 -4.99 2.58
CA ALA A 73 0.46 -5.07 1.27
C ALA A 73 1.99 -4.95 1.37
N LEU A 74 2.49 -3.99 2.16
CA LEU A 74 3.92 -3.83 2.39
C LEU A 74 4.51 -5.02 3.14
N GLU A 75 3.81 -5.55 4.15
CA GLU A 75 4.24 -6.75 4.91
C GLU A 75 4.35 -7.99 4.02
N ARG A 76 3.44 -8.16 3.06
CA ARG A 76 3.43 -9.31 2.14
C ARG A 76 4.54 -9.24 1.09
N HIS A 77 4.99 -8.04 0.73
CA HIS A 77 5.94 -7.84 -0.35
C HIS A 77 7.36 -7.53 0.09
N ALA A 78 7.51 -6.80 1.19
CA ALA A 78 8.82 -6.41 1.70
C ALA A 78 9.45 -7.55 2.49
N GLY A 79 10.75 -7.68 2.34
CA GLY A 79 11.57 -8.52 3.18
C GLY A 79 11.82 -7.89 4.55
N ARG A 80 12.50 -8.66 5.39
CA ARG A 80 13.02 -8.17 6.66
C ARG A 80 14.39 -8.74 6.98
N ILE A 81 15.13 -8.01 7.80
CA ILE A 81 16.43 -8.39 8.34
C ILE A 81 16.21 -9.19 9.62
N PHE A 82 16.87 -10.33 9.73
CA PHE A 82 16.90 -11.15 10.93
C PHE A 82 18.32 -11.27 11.45
N GLU A 83 18.45 -11.33 12.76
CA GLU A 83 19.70 -11.72 13.40
C GLU A 83 19.68 -13.24 13.62
N SER A 84 20.68 -13.92 13.07
CA SER A 84 20.95 -15.33 13.32
C SER A 84 22.24 -15.45 14.11
N TYR A 85 22.27 -16.38 15.06
CA TYR A 85 23.45 -16.65 15.88
C TYR A 85 24.18 -17.86 15.31
N SER A 86 25.41 -17.63 14.84
CA SER A 86 26.32 -18.68 14.39
C SER A 86 27.43 -18.89 15.42
N PRO A 87 28.19 -20.00 15.36
CA PRO A 87 29.40 -20.18 16.17
C PRO A 87 30.45 -19.07 15.99
N GLN A 88 30.38 -18.32 14.87
CA GLN A 88 31.26 -17.17 14.58
C GLN A 88 30.69 -15.82 15.06
N GLY A 89 29.51 -15.82 15.70
CA GLY A 89 28.85 -14.62 16.21
C GLY A 89 27.52 -14.28 15.50
N ARG A 90 27.05 -13.04 15.71
CA ARG A 90 25.79 -12.53 15.14
C ARG A 90 25.94 -12.27 13.64
N VAL A 91 25.05 -12.86 12.86
CA VAL A 91 24.99 -12.68 11.40
C VAL A 91 23.63 -12.09 11.04
N LYS A 92 23.64 -11.00 10.25
CA LYS A 92 22.41 -10.46 9.66
C LYS A 92 22.04 -11.22 8.39
N VAL A 93 20.79 -11.60 8.30
CA VAL A 93 20.20 -12.40 7.23
C VAL A 93 19.00 -11.64 6.68
N VAL A 94 18.93 -11.49 5.36
CA VAL A 94 17.76 -10.92 4.69
C VAL A 94 16.86 -12.08 4.24
N LYS A 95 15.55 -11.95 4.49
CA LYS A 95 14.53 -12.86 3.94
C LYS A 95 13.44 -12.02 3.29
N GLY A 96 13.06 -12.39 2.07
CA GLY A 96 12.10 -11.63 1.25
C GLY A 96 12.80 -10.62 0.34
N LYS A 97 12.03 -9.71 -0.25
CA LYS A 97 12.50 -8.76 -1.25
C LYS A 97 12.95 -7.45 -0.59
N ASP A 98 14.14 -6.97 -0.91
CA ASP A 98 14.57 -5.64 -0.45
C ASP A 98 13.90 -4.54 -1.30
N LEU A 99 12.97 -3.79 -0.70
CA LEU A 99 12.28 -2.67 -1.35
C LEU A 99 12.89 -1.30 -1.01
N THR A 100 13.99 -1.25 -0.26
CA THR A 100 14.61 0.03 0.16
C THR A 100 15.03 0.92 -1.02
N GLN A 101 15.36 0.31 -2.16
CA GLN A 101 15.74 0.98 -3.40
C GLN A 101 14.56 1.25 -4.36
N VAL A 102 13.32 0.95 -3.97
CA VAL A 102 12.14 1.30 -4.76
C VAL A 102 11.99 2.82 -4.78
N SER A 103 12.04 3.40 -5.97
CA SER A 103 11.96 4.85 -6.17
C SER A 103 10.54 5.35 -6.43
N THR A 104 9.57 4.47 -6.70
CA THR A 104 8.20 4.85 -7.04
C THR A 104 7.19 3.84 -6.51
N ILE A 105 6.14 4.34 -5.87
CA ILE A 105 4.93 3.60 -5.50
C ILE A 105 3.76 4.20 -6.27
N ILE A 106 2.97 3.35 -6.91
CA ILE A 106 1.72 3.76 -7.56
C ILE A 106 0.57 3.26 -6.70
N LEU A 107 -0.24 4.19 -6.20
CA LEU A 107 -1.46 3.94 -5.44
C LEU A 107 -2.62 3.86 -6.42
N THR A 108 -3.23 2.69 -6.51
CA THR A 108 -4.37 2.39 -7.39
C THR A 108 -5.42 1.58 -6.63
N GLY A 109 -6.69 1.81 -6.93
CA GLY A 109 -7.81 1.17 -6.25
C GLY A 109 -8.87 2.19 -5.85
N GLY A 110 -10.14 1.77 -5.85
CA GLY A 110 -11.27 2.67 -5.59
C GLY A 110 -11.20 3.38 -4.23
N ALA A 111 -10.68 2.70 -3.19
CA ALA A 111 -10.48 3.35 -1.88
C ALA A 111 -9.44 4.47 -1.95
N LEU A 112 -8.30 4.21 -2.60
CA LEU A 112 -7.19 5.17 -2.71
C LEU A 112 -7.54 6.37 -3.59
N ALA A 113 -8.32 6.16 -4.66
CA ALA A 113 -8.81 7.22 -5.54
C ALA A 113 -9.82 8.15 -4.85
N ASN A 114 -10.63 7.63 -3.92
CA ASN A 114 -11.64 8.44 -3.21
C ASN A 114 -11.08 9.19 -2.00
N LEU A 115 -9.96 8.75 -1.42
CA LEU A 115 -9.37 9.39 -0.25
C LEU A 115 -8.88 10.80 -0.55
N ARG A 116 -9.03 11.70 0.43
CA ARG A 116 -8.56 13.10 0.31
C ARG A 116 -7.03 13.20 0.32
N GLN A 117 -6.36 12.34 1.09
CA GLN A 117 -4.92 12.41 1.34
C GLN A 117 -4.27 11.01 1.36
N PRO A 118 -4.43 10.19 0.30
CA PRO A 118 -3.96 8.80 0.29
C PRO A 118 -2.44 8.69 0.44
N GLU A 119 -1.68 9.66 -0.09
CA GLU A 119 -0.23 9.72 0.09
C GLU A 119 0.14 9.84 1.58
N GLN A 120 -0.55 10.69 2.35
CA GLN A 120 -0.24 10.85 3.77
C GLN A 120 -0.46 9.56 4.56
N ILE A 121 -1.48 8.77 4.20
CA ILE A 121 -1.72 7.45 4.80
C ILE A 121 -0.54 6.52 4.51
N LEU A 122 -0.11 6.43 3.26
CA LEU A 122 1.07 5.64 2.88
C LEU A 122 2.32 6.11 3.65
N ARG A 123 2.55 7.41 3.77
CA ARG A 123 3.69 7.97 4.50
C ARG A 123 3.65 7.58 5.99
N ARG A 124 2.47 7.57 6.63
CA ARG A 124 2.31 7.07 8.01
C ARG A 124 2.70 5.61 8.13
N VAL A 125 2.26 4.76 7.20
CA VAL A 125 2.59 3.33 7.18
C VAL A 125 4.10 3.10 7.02
N LEU A 126 4.74 3.81 6.08
CA LEU A 126 6.18 3.75 5.87
C LEU A 126 6.96 4.23 7.12
N ALA A 127 6.51 5.31 7.76
CA ALA A 127 7.13 5.84 8.97
C ALA A 127 6.95 4.94 10.21
N ALA A 128 5.86 4.17 10.26
CA ALA A 128 5.58 3.22 11.34
C ALA A 128 6.34 1.89 11.20
N ALA A 129 7.06 1.69 10.09
CA ALA A 129 7.80 0.46 9.84
C ALA A 129 8.86 0.18 10.92
N ALA A 130 8.93 -1.08 11.36
CA ALA A 130 9.99 -1.50 12.27
C ALA A 130 11.36 -1.44 11.56
N LYS A 131 12.43 -1.20 12.33
CA LYS A 131 13.80 -1.02 11.79
C LYS A 131 14.34 -2.20 11.00
N ASP A 132 13.77 -3.38 11.21
CA ASP A 132 14.15 -4.61 10.51
C ASP A 132 13.41 -4.78 9.16
N LYS A 133 12.42 -3.94 8.86
CA LYS A 133 11.65 -4.00 7.61
C LYS A 133 12.41 -3.35 6.46
N LEU A 134 12.42 -4.02 5.31
CA LEU A 134 13.04 -3.53 4.08
C LEU A 134 12.02 -2.79 3.22
N TYR A 135 11.37 -1.78 3.81
CA TYR A 135 10.36 -0.95 3.14
C TYR A 135 11.02 0.10 2.23
N PRO A 136 10.28 0.66 1.26
CA PRO A 136 10.72 1.83 0.51
C PRO A 136 11.08 3.01 1.41
N GLY A 137 12.05 3.82 0.98
CA GLY A 137 12.50 5.02 1.69
C GLY A 137 11.40 6.07 1.86
N ALA A 138 11.58 6.96 2.84
CA ALA A 138 10.62 8.03 3.14
C ALA A 138 10.45 9.04 1.98
N ASP A 139 11.45 9.14 1.11
CA ASP A 139 11.53 10.00 -0.07
C ASP A 139 10.98 9.33 -1.36
N VAL A 140 10.45 8.11 -1.27
CA VAL A 140 9.87 7.41 -2.42
C VAL A 140 8.84 8.27 -3.14
N ARG A 141 8.90 8.33 -4.48
CA ARG A 141 7.90 9.06 -5.26
C ARG A 141 6.56 8.34 -5.17
N VAL A 142 5.50 9.06 -4.85
CA VAL A 142 4.14 8.52 -4.82
C VAL A 142 3.38 9.05 -6.02
N ILE A 143 2.72 8.15 -6.74
CA ILE A 143 1.84 8.47 -7.87
C ILE A 143 0.47 7.91 -7.53
N ILE A 144 -0.59 8.69 -7.72
CA ILE A 144 -1.96 8.27 -7.44
C ILE A 144 -2.67 8.10 -8.78
N ASP A 145 -3.31 6.95 -9.00
CA ASP A 145 -4.25 6.74 -10.10
C ASP A 145 -5.59 7.41 -9.75
N GLN A 146 -5.68 8.72 -10.00
CA GLN A 146 -6.80 9.55 -9.52
C GLN A 146 -8.14 9.12 -10.14
N ASP A 147 -8.14 8.84 -11.45
CA ASP A 147 -9.36 8.42 -12.15
C ASP A 147 -9.65 6.91 -12.02
N TYR A 148 -8.81 6.17 -11.29
CA TYR A 148 -8.91 4.71 -11.14
C TYR A 148 -8.98 3.96 -12.49
N ILE A 149 -8.13 4.33 -13.45
CA ILE A 149 -8.12 3.80 -14.82
C ILE A 149 -6.87 3.01 -15.17
N MET A 150 -5.88 2.91 -14.27
CA MET A 150 -4.58 2.28 -14.55
C MET A 150 -4.73 0.83 -15.05
N ALA A 151 -5.66 0.05 -14.47
CA ALA A 151 -5.91 -1.33 -14.89
C ALA A 151 -6.41 -1.40 -16.35
N SER A 152 -7.38 -0.55 -16.71
CA SER A 152 -7.93 -0.43 -18.06
C SER A 152 -6.86 0.01 -19.07
N LEU A 153 -6.01 0.97 -18.68
CA LEU A 153 -4.89 1.43 -19.51
C LEU A 153 -3.83 0.34 -19.69
N GLY A 154 -3.62 -0.51 -18.69
CA GLY A 154 -2.75 -1.70 -18.80
C GLY A 154 -3.18 -2.64 -19.91
N VAL A 155 -4.49 -2.87 -20.08
CA VAL A 155 -5.05 -3.66 -21.20
C VAL A 155 -4.79 -2.97 -22.54
N MET A 156 -5.07 -1.66 -22.62
CA MET A 156 -4.86 -0.86 -23.84
C MET A 156 -3.40 -0.77 -24.27
N ALA A 157 -2.46 -0.75 -23.32
CA ALA A 157 -1.04 -0.56 -23.58
C ALA A 157 -0.43 -1.66 -24.47
N SER A 158 -1.06 -2.83 -24.55
CA SER A 158 -0.67 -3.91 -25.48
C SER A 158 -0.73 -3.49 -26.96
N ARG A 159 -1.67 -2.62 -27.31
CA ARG A 159 -1.90 -2.13 -28.70
C ARG A 159 -1.57 -0.66 -28.87
N TYR A 160 -1.79 0.16 -27.84
CA TYR A 160 -1.63 1.62 -27.89
C TYR A 160 -0.76 2.13 -26.72
N PRO A 161 0.51 1.72 -26.61
CA PRO A 161 1.36 2.01 -25.45
C PRO A 161 1.55 3.52 -25.22
N ALA A 162 1.78 4.30 -26.29
CA ALA A 162 1.97 5.75 -26.18
C ALA A 162 0.71 6.48 -25.72
N ALA A 163 -0.46 6.09 -26.24
CA ALA A 163 -1.74 6.68 -25.85
C ALA A 163 -2.11 6.31 -24.41
N ALA A 164 -1.93 5.04 -24.03
CA ALA A 164 -2.18 4.57 -22.67
C ALA A 164 -1.31 5.31 -21.65
N LEU A 165 -0.01 5.48 -21.95
CA LEU A 165 0.89 6.24 -21.08
C LEU A 165 0.50 7.70 -20.98
N LYS A 166 0.10 8.34 -22.10
CA LYS A 166 -0.36 9.73 -22.09
C LYS A 166 -1.57 9.90 -21.19
N ILE A 167 -2.60 9.07 -21.37
CA ILE A 167 -3.84 9.12 -20.58
C ILE A 167 -3.53 8.87 -19.08
N PHE A 168 -2.62 7.94 -18.77
CA PHE A 168 -2.21 7.70 -17.38
C PHE A 168 -1.53 8.92 -16.77
N LYS A 169 -0.64 9.60 -17.52
CA LYS A 169 0.02 10.83 -17.05
C LYS A 169 -0.99 11.97 -16.84
N ASP A 170 -2.00 12.07 -17.71
CA ASP A 170 -3.08 13.05 -17.57
C ASP A 170 -3.87 12.78 -16.26
N SER A 171 -4.30 11.54 -16.02
CA SER A 171 -5.02 11.12 -14.79
C SER A 171 -4.19 11.30 -13.53
N ALA A 172 -2.90 10.95 -13.58
CA ALA A 172 -2.02 10.98 -12.42
C ALA A 172 -1.35 12.35 -12.18
N ASP A 173 -1.77 13.41 -12.90
CA ASP A 173 -1.20 14.77 -12.86
C ASP A 173 0.33 14.81 -13.02
N LEU A 174 0.84 14.11 -14.03
CA LEU A 174 2.28 13.94 -14.29
C LEU A 174 2.80 14.75 -15.48
N ASN A 175 1.98 15.59 -16.11
CA ASN A 175 2.36 16.37 -17.30
C ASN A 175 3.07 17.70 -16.99
N SER A 176 3.12 18.06 -15.71
CA SER A 176 3.68 19.29 -15.18
C SER A 176 5.12 19.12 -14.66
N ALA A 177 5.76 17.97 -14.92
CA ALA A 177 7.09 17.60 -14.44
C ALA A 177 8.09 17.29 -15.57
#